data_AF-A0A7S3XZA6-F1
#
_entry.id   AF-A0A7S3XZA6-F1
#
_cell.length_a   1.000
_cell.length_b   1.000
_cell.length_c   1.000
_cell.angle_alpha   90.00
_cell.angle_beta   90.00
_cell.angle_gamma   90.00
#
_symmetry.space_group_name_H-M   'P 1'
#
loop_
_entity.id
_entity.type
_entity.pdbx_description
1 polymer ?
#
loop_
_entity_poly.entity_id
_entity_poly.type
_entity_poly.pdbx_seq_one_letter_code
_entity_poly.pdbx_strand_id
1 'polypeptide(L)'
;SPEEYLAALADLAAEGAAEGKVVAVGEFGLDYDRLQFCDKETQLRWFEAQFALCDRVPGLPLFLHSRACPGDFGEVLARNRDRFTYGVVHSFTGTMEEAQELLDLGLYIGINGCSLKTEENCEVVKRIPLDRLMLETDAPWCEIRATHAAYSLIQTKFDSKKNSKFQPGVCVKSRYEPCHMVQVAEAAAALRGEEGEDLVRAVRRNTLRVFFPAQLAAEEGDRREEEQEEGDGREEDEEEEARPAAEAYRGTPVFIIDDSEVFEDFVTSVTTLHRAVAHKLLTAAAAAGGGGASADEDFFLHAFRSADRNNDGTVDSRELRFAMEAIGLEISSQEVWEIFRVFNRRRDGELHPSEFIEFMEDHMSNLFEACVPLPQRAQLAALRALWAPKHEDRHRAAHRSE
;
A
#
# COMPACT_ATOMS: atom_id res chain seq x y z
N SER A 1 -0.90 37.71 -1.02
CA SER A 1 -2.28 37.23 -0.86
C SER A 1 -2.25 35.77 -0.41
N PRO A 2 -3.38 35.15 -0.02
CA PRO A 2 -3.40 33.70 0.26
C PRO A 2 -2.88 32.84 -0.90
N GLU A 3 -3.11 33.25 -2.16
CA GLU A 3 -2.61 32.55 -3.35
C GLU A 3 -1.08 32.66 -3.47
N GLU A 4 -0.49 33.83 -3.22
CA GLU A 4 0.97 33.99 -3.16
C GLU A 4 1.58 33.18 -2.01
N TYR A 5 0.87 33.05 -0.89
CA TYR A 5 1.30 32.22 0.24
C TYR A 5 1.31 30.73 -0.13
N LEU A 6 0.26 30.26 -0.81
CA LEU A 6 0.21 28.87 -1.30
C LEU A 6 1.33 28.57 -2.31
N ALA A 7 1.63 29.52 -3.21
CA ALA A 7 2.76 29.39 -4.13
C ALA A 7 4.10 29.30 -3.38
N ALA A 8 4.32 30.16 -2.39
CA ALA A 8 5.52 30.12 -1.56
C ALA A 8 5.65 28.81 -0.75
N LEU A 9 4.53 28.23 -0.28
CA LEU A 9 4.53 26.91 0.35
C LEU A 9 4.94 25.81 -0.64
N ALA A 10 4.47 25.88 -1.89
CA ALA A 10 4.83 24.92 -2.92
C ALA A 10 6.33 24.94 -3.23
N ASP A 11 6.91 26.14 -3.33
CA ASP A 11 8.34 26.31 -3.54
C ASP A 11 9.16 25.78 -2.35
N LEU A 12 8.75 26.11 -1.12
CA LEU A 12 9.40 25.59 0.09
C LEU A 12 9.33 24.06 0.19
N ALA A 13 8.18 23.47 -0.15
CA ALA A 13 8.01 22.02 -0.15
C ALA A 13 8.95 21.36 -1.18
N ALA A 14 9.03 21.92 -2.39
CA ALA A 14 9.89 21.40 -3.45
C ALA A 14 11.38 21.49 -3.08
N GLU A 15 11.83 22.62 -2.55
CA GLU A 15 13.20 22.81 -2.07
C GLU A 15 13.53 21.81 -0.94
N GLY A 16 12.65 21.71 0.06
CA GLY A 16 12.86 20.81 1.19
C GLY A 16 12.79 19.32 0.82
N ALA A 17 11.99 18.96 -0.20
CA ALA A 17 11.92 17.60 -0.73
C ALA A 17 13.21 17.24 -1.48
N ALA A 18 13.74 18.16 -2.30
CA ALA A 18 15.02 17.98 -2.99
C ALA A 18 16.21 17.83 -2.01
N GLU A 19 16.12 18.44 -0.82
CA GLU A 19 17.10 18.25 0.27
C GLU A 19 16.87 16.99 1.11
N GLY A 20 15.80 16.22 0.86
CA GLY A 20 15.43 15.04 1.64
C GLY A 20 14.92 15.34 3.05
N LYS A 21 14.50 16.58 3.33
CA LYS A 21 13.98 17.01 4.64
C LYS A 21 12.45 16.99 4.71
N VAL A 22 11.78 17.31 3.61
CA VAL A 22 10.32 17.28 3.50
C VAL A 22 9.91 15.92 2.94
N VAL A 23 9.15 15.16 3.73
CA VAL A 23 8.74 13.79 3.41
C VAL A 23 7.23 13.63 3.26
N ALA A 24 6.48 14.71 3.44
CA ALA A 24 5.02 14.72 3.31
C ALA A 24 4.52 16.14 3.03
N VAL A 25 3.33 16.24 2.43
CA VAL A 25 2.56 17.49 2.36
C VAL A 25 1.62 17.52 3.56
N GLY A 26 1.80 18.48 4.46
CA GLY A 26 1.18 18.44 5.79
C GLY A 26 1.65 19.58 6.69
N GLU A 27 1.00 19.84 7.82
CA GLU A 27 -0.30 19.29 8.26
C GLU A 27 -1.44 20.16 7.72
N PHE A 28 -2.43 19.57 7.04
CA PHE A 28 -3.60 20.31 6.56
C PHE A 28 -4.87 19.44 6.57
N GLY A 29 -6.03 20.09 6.62
CA GLY A 29 -7.30 19.40 6.79
C GLY A 29 -8.37 20.29 7.42
N LEU A 30 -9.28 19.69 8.19
CA LEU A 30 -10.42 20.36 8.82
C LEU A 30 -10.46 20.12 10.33
N ASP A 31 -10.68 21.19 11.11
CA ASP A 31 -10.89 21.14 12.55
C ASP A 31 -12.09 22.00 12.96
N TYR A 32 -13.25 21.36 13.12
CA TYR A 32 -14.49 22.04 13.49
C TYR A 32 -14.64 22.26 15.00
N ASP A 33 -13.74 21.71 15.83
CA ASP A 33 -13.61 22.10 17.24
C ASP A 33 -12.81 23.42 17.41
N ARG A 34 -12.36 24.01 16.29
CA ARG A 34 -11.47 25.18 16.26
C ARG A 34 -12.00 26.33 15.40
N LEU A 35 -13.31 26.40 15.19
CA LEU A 35 -13.96 27.46 14.39
C LEU A 35 -13.71 28.89 14.92
N GLN A 36 -13.31 29.05 16.18
CA GLN A 36 -12.87 30.33 16.75
C GLN A 36 -11.55 30.85 16.17
N PHE A 37 -10.74 29.99 15.53
CA PHE A 37 -9.47 30.35 14.91
C PHE A 37 -9.58 30.54 13.40
N CYS A 38 -10.39 29.72 12.74
CA CYS A 38 -10.63 29.76 11.30
C CYS A 38 -12.04 29.24 11.04
N ASP A 39 -12.90 30.04 10.41
CA ASP A 39 -14.29 29.64 10.14
C ASP A 39 -14.35 28.49 9.13
N LYS A 40 -15.49 27.78 9.11
CA LYS A 40 -15.69 26.57 8.30
C LYS A 40 -15.49 26.83 6.79
N GLU A 41 -15.96 27.97 6.28
CA GLU A 41 -15.87 28.30 4.86
C GLU A 41 -14.41 28.52 4.45
N THR A 42 -13.66 29.24 5.28
CA THR A 42 -12.22 29.45 5.09
C THR A 42 -11.45 28.13 5.18
N GLN A 43 -11.75 27.27 6.16
CA GLN A 43 -11.11 25.95 6.27
C GLN A 43 -11.34 25.09 5.03
N LEU A 44 -12.60 24.96 4.57
CA LEU A 44 -12.95 24.18 3.38
C LEU A 44 -12.23 24.67 2.13
N ARG A 45 -12.27 25.99 1.89
CA ARG A 45 -11.62 26.60 0.72
C ARG A 45 -10.13 26.28 0.67
N TRP A 46 -9.43 26.45 1.78
CA TRP A 46 -7.97 26.29 1.80
C TRP A 46 -7.52 24.85 2.02
N PHE A 47 -8.35 23.98 2.60
CA PHE A 47 -8.11 22.54 2.59
C PHE A 47 -8.08 22.03 1.14
N GLU A 48 -9.09 22.35 0.34
CA GLU A 48 -9.15 21.91 -1.06
C GLU A 48 -8.07 22.57 -1.93
N ALA A 49 -7.77 23.86 -1.72
CA ALA A 49 -6.73 24.55 -2.48
C ALA A 49 -5.32 23.95 -2.25
N GLN A 50 -5.02 23.45 -1.05
CA GLN A 50 -3.70 22.90 -0.72
C GLN A 50 -3.34 21.62 -1.47
N PHE A 51 -4.29 20.93 -2.10
CA PHE A 51 -3.96 19.82 -3.00
C PHE A 51 -3.11 20.27 -4.22
N ALA A 52 -3.07 21.58 -4.54
CA ALA A 52 -2.13 22.14 -5.52
C ALA A 52 -0.66 21.96 -5.15
N LEU A 53 -0.34 21.75 -3.87
CA LEU A 53 1.01 21.42 -3.44
C LEU A 53 1.47 20.07 -4.00
N CYS A 54 0.57 19.10 -4.15
CA CYS A 54 0.89 17.76 -4.67
C CYS A 54 1.42 17.81 -6.11
N ASP A 55 0.95 18.78 -6.90
CA ASP A 55 1.42 18.96 -8.28
C ASP A 55 2.87 19.48 -8.33
N ARG A 56 3.36 20.08 -7.23
CA ARG A 56 4.73 20.63 -7.13
C ARG A 56 5.72 19.64 -6.52
N VAL A 57 5.23 18.73 -5.70
CA VAL A 57 6.02 17.67 -5.04
C VAL A 57 5.36 16.31 -5.27
N PRO A 58 5.33 15.83 -6.54
CA PRO A 58 4.72 14.55 -6.87
C PRO A 58 5.38 13.42 -6.07
N GLY A 59 4.57 12.44 -5.67
CA GLY A 59 5.01 11.28 -4.90
C GLY A 59 5.10 11.48 -3.39
N LEU A 60 5.09 12.73 -2.87
CA LEU A 60 5.03 12.93 -1.42
C LEU A 60 3.65 12.54 -0.86
N PRO A 61 3.60 11.74 0.22
CA PRO A 61 2.35 11.38 0.87
C PRO A 61 1.71 12.58 1.59
N LEU A 62 0.41 12.49 1.85
CA LEU A 62 -0.32 13.48 2.64
C LEU A 62 -0.24 13.17 4.14
N PHE A 63 -0.11 14.22 4.95
CA PHE A 63 -0.27 14.16 6.41
C PHE A 63 -1.45 15.05 6.81
N LEU A 64 -2.59 14.40 7.08
CA LEU A 64 -3.92 15.03 7.07
C LEU A 64 -4.52 15.15 8.47
N HIS A 65 -5.12 16.29 8.76
CA HIS A 65 -5.84 16.55 10.01
C HIS A 65 -7.36 16.42 9.84
N SER A 66 -8.03 15.67 10.71
CA SER A 66 -9.49 15.59 10.73
C SER A 66 -10.01 15.65 12.16
N ARG A 67 -10.91 16.60 12.44
CA ARG A 67 -11.58 16.71 13.74
C ARG A 67 -12.99 17.28 13.62
N ALA A 68 -13.95 16.49 14.10
CA ALA A 68 -15.37 16.86 14.21
C ALA A 68 -15.98 17.37 12.88
N CYS A 69 -15.47 16.89 11.75
CA CYS A 69 -15.83 17.32 10.41
C CYS A 69 -16.38 16.17 9.54
N PRO A 70 -17.44 15.46 10.01
CA PRO A 70 -17.99 14.32 9.29
C PRO A 70 -18.49 14.72 7.91
N GLY A 71 -18.30 13.85 6.92
CA GLY A 71 -18.70 14.06 5.53
C GLY A 71 -17.78 15.01 4.76
N ASP A 72 -17.69 16.27 5.19
CA ASP A 72 -16.96 17.34 4.46
C ASP A 72 -15.50 16.98 4.17
N PHE A 73 -14.82 16.35 5.14
CA PHE A 73 -13.42 15.93 4.99
C PHE A 73 -13.25 14.85 3.91
N GLY A 74 -14.08 13.79 3.97
CA GLY A 74 -14.07 12.70 3.00
C GLY A 74 -14.47 13.16 1.60
N GLU A 75 -15.45 14.07 1.49
CA GLU A 75 -15.87 14.63 0.21
C GLU A 75 -14.76 15.41 -0.51
N VAL A 76 -14.00 16.24 0.22
CA VAL A 76 -12.86 16.98 -0.37
C VAL A 76 -11.77 16.01 -0.81
N LEU A 77 -11.46 14.99 0.00
CA LEU A 77 -10.49 13.95 -0.35
C LEU A 77 -10.91 13.18 -1.60
N ALA A 78 -12.17 12.78 -1.70
CA ALA A 78 -12.70 12.05 -2.84
C ALA A 78 -12.58 12.86 -4.14
N ARG A 79 -12.89 14.17 -4.11
CA ARG A 79 -12.72 15.06 -5.27
C ARG A 79 -11.27 15.21 -5.72
N ASN A 80 -10.31 15.07 -4.80
CA ASN A 80 -8.89 15.26 -5.06
C ASN A 80 -8.12 13.93 -5.07
N ARG A 81 -8.81 12.78 -5.12
CA ARG A 81 -8.20 11.46 -4.91
C ARG A 81 -7.07 11.17 -5.89
N ASP A 82 -7.21 11.59 -7.15
CA ASP A 82 -6.22 11.33 -8.19
C ASP A 82 -4.95 12.22 -8.08
N ARG A 83 -4.85 13.07 -7.04
CA ARG A 83 -3.70 13.99 -6.84
C ARG A 83 -2.67 13.48 -5.83
N PHE A 84 -2.94 12.37 -5.16
CA PHE A 84 -2.03 11.78 -4.18
C PHE A 84 -2.07 10.26 -4.22
N THR A 85 -0.94 9.62 -3.93
CA THR A 85 -0.84 8.16 -3.90
C THR A 85 -1.15 7.63 -2.50
N TYR A 86 -0.41 8.15 -1.51
CA TYR A 86 -0.51 7.76 -0.12
C TYR A 86 -0.87 8.95 0.76
N GLY A 87 -1.43 8.66 1.92
CA GLY A 87 -1.62 9.63 2.97
C GLY A 87 -2.03 8.97 4.26
N VAL A 88 -1.84 9.69 5.37
CA VAL A 88 -2.31 9.28 6.70
C VAL A 88 -3.23 10.34 7.25
N VAL A 89 -4.36 9.92 7.81
CA VAL A 89 -5.16 10.76 8.70
C VAL A 89 -4.61 10.58 10.10
N HIS A 90 -3.84 11.57 10.54
CA HIS A 90 -3.10 11.51 11.79
C HIS A 90 -4.00 11.78 12.99
N SER A 91 -3.56 11.34 14.17
CA SER A 91 -4.21 11.54 15.45
C SER A 91 -5.71 11.20 15.42
N PHE A 92 -6.06 10.08 14.78
CA PHE A 92 -7.46 9.74 14.51
C PHE A 92 -8.24 9.50 15.80
N THR A 93 -9.35 10.22 15.97
CA THR A 93 -10.28 10.04 17.11
C THR A 93 -11.73 9.90 16.67
N GLY A 94 -11.96 9.68 15.37
CA GLY A 94 -13.29 9.54 14.77
C GLY A 94 -13.94 8.19 15.06
N THR A 95 -15.08 7.96 14.42
CA THR A 95 -15.82 6.69 14.50
C THR A 95 -15.24 5.64 13.56
N MET A 96 -15.72 4.39 13.65
CA MET A 96 -15.30 3.35 12.71
C MET A 96 -15.86 3.58 11.31
N GLU A 97 -17.05 4.17 11.22
CA GLU A 97 -17.65 4.54 9.94
C GLU A 97 -16.77 5.57 9.22
N GLU A 98 -16.33 6.61 9.94
CA GLU A 98 -15.36 7.57 9.41
C GLU A 98 -14.02 6.91 9.05
N ALA A 99 -13.51 6.00 9.89
CA ALA A 99 -12.28 5.26 9.58
C ALA A 99 -12.44 4.43 8.31
N GLN A 100 -13.58 3.77 8.11
CA GLN A 100 -13.84 2.96 6.93
C GLN A 100 -13.88 3.80 5.66
N GLU A 101 -14.53 4.97 5.68
CA GLU A 101 -14.54 5.90 4.53
C GLU A 101 -13.12 6.31 4.11
N LEU A 102 -12.23 6.52 5.09
CA LEU A 102 -10.83 6.87 4.83
C LEU A 102 -10.02 5.67 4.31
N LEU A 103 -10.26 4.48 4.85
CA LEU A 103 -9.64 3.24 4.38
C LEU A 103 -10.05 2.90 2.95
N ASP A 104 -11.32 3.14 2.57
CA ASP A 104 -11.84 2.95 1.21
C ASP A 104 -11.18 3.90 0.21
N LEU A 105 -10.72 5.07 0.67
CA LEU A 105 -9.89 5.99 -0.12
C LEU A 105 -8.41 5.55 -0.19
N GLY A 106 -8.03 4.46 0.47
CA GLY A 106 -6.66 3.93 0.52
C GLY A 106 -5.73 4.69 1.47
N LEU A 107 -6.28 5.45 2.42
CA LEU A 107 -5.50 6.18 3.42
C LEU A 107 -5.14 5.29 4.61
N TYR A 108 -4.11 5.71 5.33
CA TYR A 108 -3.69 5.14 6.60
C TYR A 108 -4.33 5.88 7.77
N ILE A 109 -4.40 5.20 8.91
CA ILE A 109 -4.92 5.77 10.15
C ILE A 109 -3.78 5.86 11.17
N GLY A 110 -3.42 7.09 11.55
CA GLY A 110 -2.45 7.37 12.60
C GLY A 110 -3.13 7.37 13.96
N ILE A 111 -2.57 6.63 14.92
CA ILE A 111 -3.08 6.57 16.29
C ILE A 111 -2.03 7.03 17.31
N ASN A 112 -2.51 7.73 18.33
CA ASN A 112 -1.71 8.18 19.47
C ASN A 112 -2.51 8.06 20.78
N GLY A 113 -2.00 8.61 21.88
CA GLY A 113 -2.73 8.54 23.16
C GLY A 113 -4.07 9.28 23.20
N CYS A 114 -4.36 10.18 22.25
CA CYS A 114 -5.69 10.75 22.06
C CYS A 114 -6.67 9.76 21.41
N SER A 115 -6.19 8.88 20.53
CA SER A 115 -6.93 7.76 19.92
C SER A 115 -7.22 6.62 20.89
N LEU A 116 -6.79 6.73 22.15
CA LEU A 116 -6.86 5.69 23.17
C LEU A 116 -7.59 6.17 24.44
N LYS A 117 -8.32 7.29 24.34
CA LYS A 117 -8.96 7.97 25.47
C LYS A 117 -10.19 7.23 25.97
N THR A 118 -11.12 6.91 25.07
CA THR A 118 -12.42 6.30 25.41
C THR A 118 -12.45 4.84 24.97
N GLU A 119 -13.40 4.08 25.52
CA GLU A 119 -13.66 2.70 25.07
C GLU A 119 -14.04 2.68 23.58
N GLU A 120 -14.83 3.65 23.12
CA GLU A 120 -15.20 3.79 21.71
C GLU A 120 -13.98 4.00 20.80
N ASN A 121 -13.02 4.84 21.21
CA ASN A 121 -11.78 4.99 20.46
C ASN A 121 -10.97 3.68 20.44
N CYS A 122 -10.92 2.97 21.56
CA CYS A 122 -10.24 1.68 21.64
C CYS A 122 -10.89 0.63 20.72
N GLU A 123 -12.22 0.60 20.61
CA GLU A 123 -12.94 -0.28 19.67
C GLU A 123 -12.66 0.05 18.19
N VAL A 124 -12.37 1.30 17.86
CA VAL A 124 -11.90 1.66 16.52
C VAL A 124 -10.49 1.09 16.29
N VAL A 125 -9.56 1.31 17.23
CA VAL A 125 -8.17 0.83 17.14
C VAL A 125 -8.08 -0.70 16.92
N LYS A 126 -8.98 -1.46 17.54
CA LYS A 126 -9.10 -2.92 17.34
C LYS A 126 -9.42 -3.31 15.90
N ARG A 127 -10.16 -2.48 15.18
CA ARG A 127 -10.75 -2.80 13.87
C ARG A 127 -9.99 -2.21 12.68
N ILE A 128 -9.06 -1.27 12.90
CA ILE A 128 -8.19 -0.77 11.82
C ILE A 128 -7.35 -1.93 11.28
N PRO A 129 -7.27 -2.15 9.96
CA PRO A 129 -6.39 -3.16 9.38
C PRO A 129 -4.92 -2.91 9.74
N LEU A 130 -4.19 -3.95 10.14
CA LEU A 130 -2.80 -3.80 10.60
C LEU A 130 -1.88 -3.18 9.52
N ASP A 131 -2.13 -3.46 8.24
CA ASP A 131 -1.39 -2.92 7.10
C ASP A 131 -1.80 -1.47 6.72
N ARG A 132 -2.72 -0.87 7.48
CA ARG A 132 -3.17 0.53 7.39
C ARG A 132 -2.98 1.32 8.69
N LEU A 133 -2.43 0.68 9.73
CA LEU A 133 -2.18 1.31 11.02
C LEU A 133 -0.82 2.01 11.05
N MET A 134 -0.79 3.22 11.60
CA MET A 134 0.43 3.96 11.94
C MET A 134 0.39 4.41 13.40
N LEU A 135 1.56 4.52 14.04
CA LEU A 135 1.69 4.99 15.42
C LEU A 135 2.38 6.35 15.46
N GLU A 136 1.90 7.21 16.33
CA GLU A 136 2.52 8.49 16.64
C GLU A 136 2.34 8.88 18.12
N THR A 137 3.02 9.93 18.57
CA THR A 137 2.86 10.44 19.95
C THR A 137 2.09 11.75 20.02
N ASP A 138 2.12 12.55 18.95
CA ASP A 138 1.72 13.97 18.96
C ASP A 138 2.35 14.74 20.14
N ALA A 139 3.57 14.36 20.54
CA ALA A 139 4.29 15.02 21.62
C ALA A 139 4.45 16.53 21.32
N PRO A 140 4.19 17.43 22.28
CA PRO A 140 4.13 17.20 23.73
C PRO A 140 2.74 16.78 24.28
N TRP A 141 1.78 16.54 23.41
CA TRP A 141 0.37 16.27 23.74
C TRP A 141 0.09 14.77 23.90
N CYS A 142 -1.20 14.43 23.96
CA CYS A 142 -1.72 13.07 23.92
C CYS A 142 -1.11 12.07 24.90
N GLU A 143 -0.74 12.53 26.11
CA GLU A 143 -0.38 11.64 27.23
C GLU A 143 -1.49 10.61 27.48
N ILE A 144 -1.14 9.31 27.55
CA ILE A 144 -2.05 8.27 28.02
C ILE A 144 -2.17 8.41 29.55
N ARG A 145 -3.29 8.96 30.01
CA ARG A 145 -3.53 9.31 31.41
C ARG A 145 -4.25 8.20 32.13
N ALA A 146 -4.14 8.17 33.47
CA ALA A 146 -4.84 7.22 34.34
C ALA A 146 -6.37 7.16 34.15
N THR A 147 -6.97 8.20 33.57
CA THR A 147 -8.41 8.29 33.27
C THR A 147 -8.78 7.76 31.88
N HIS A 148 -7.81 7.41 31.04
CA HIS A 148 -8.05 6.89 29.69
C HIS A 148 -8.29 5.38 29.73
N ALA A 149 -9.13 4.88 28.83
CA ALA A 149 -9.49 3.46 28.73
C ALA A 149 -8.25 2.55 28.57
N ALA A 150 -7.30 2.95 27.72
CA ALA A 150 -6.11 2.14 27.45
C ALA A 150 -5.01 2.22 28.54
N TYR A 151 -5.19 3.00 29.62
CA TYR A 151 -4.10 3.21 30.58
C TYR A 151 -3.65 1.94 31.31
N SER A 152 -4.57 1.01 31.55
CA SER A 152 -4.25 -0.28 32.18
C SER A 152 -3.46 -1.21 31.26
N LEU A 153 -3.42 -0.93 29.96
CA LEU A 153 -2.76 -1.74 28.94
C LEU A 153 -1.28 -1.39 28.77
N ILE A 154 -0.85 -0.21 29.23
CA ILE A 154 0.55 0.23 29.11
C ILE A 154 1.38 -0.34 30.27
N GLN A 155 2.54 -0.89 29.93
CA GLN A 155 3.45 -1.55 30.86
C GLN A 155 4.65 -0.65 31.17
N THR A 156 5.25 -0.05 30.14
CA THR A 156 6.43 0.79 30.29
C THR A 156 6.10 2.10 30.98
N LYS A 157 6.92 2.50 31.96
CA LYS A 157 6.81 3.77 32.68
C LYS A 157 8.15 4.50 32.66
N PHE A 158 8.09 5.82 32.54
CA PHE A 158 9.26 6.69 32.58
C PHE A 158 9.26 7.52 33.87
N ASP A 159 10.43 7.67 34.48
CA ASP A 159 10.61 8.61 35.58
C ASP A 159 10.33 10.03 35.09
N SER A 160 9.55 10.78 35.86
CA SER A 160 9.19 12.15 35.51
C SER A 160 9.24 13.12 36.69
N LYS A 161 9.63 14.37 36.39
CA LYS A 161 9.68 15.47 37.36
C LYS A 161 8.83 16.65 36.92
N LYS A 162 8.36 17.45 37.88
CA LYS A 162 7.72 18.75 37.58
C LYS A 162 8.68 19.61 36.77
N ASN A 163 8.16 20.41 35.83
CA ASN A 163 8.97 21.30 34.99
C ASN A 163 9.94 22.20 35.80
N SER A 164 9.49 22.72 36.96
CA SER A 164 10.32 23.53 37.86
C SER A 164 11.50 22.79 38.51
N LYS A 165 11.56 21.46 38.35
CA LYS A 165 12.63 20.58 38.83
C LYS A 165 13.21 19.75 37.68
N PHE A 166 13.25 20.32 36.48
CA PHE A 166 13.81 19.68 35.29
C PHE A 166 15.19 19.09 35.58
N GLN A 167 15.42 17.87 35.11
CA GLN A 167 16.69 17.17 35.21
C GLN A 167 16.99 16.52 33.86
N PRO A 168 18.16 16.74 33.26
CA PRO A 168 18.58 16.02 32.07
C PRO A 168 18.50 14.49 32.27
N GLY A 169 17.97 13.78 31.26
CA GLY A 169 17.77 12.33 31.31
C GLY A 169 16.50 11.86 32.03
N VAL A 170 15.65 12.78 32.50
CA VAL A 170 14.36 12.46 33.16
C VAL A 170 13.24 13.21 32.47
N CYS A 171 12.11 12.55 32.23
CA CYS A 171 10.96 13.16 31.53
C CYS A 171 10.36 14.32 32.34
N VAL A 172 9.68 15.25 31.65
CA VAL A 172 8.89 16.29 32.33
C VAL A 172 7.46 15.82 32.50
N LYS A 173 6.94 15.90 33.73
CA LYS A 173 5.58 15.46 34.06
C LYS A 173 4.55 16.18 33.19
N SER A 174 3.66 15.40 32.57
CA SER A 174 2.61 15.85 31.64
C SER A 174 3.13 16.54 30.37
N ARG A 175 4.38 16.29 29.99
CA ARG A 175 4.93 16.59 28.66
C ARG A 175 5.31 15.25 28.03
N TYR A 176 4.48 14.77 27.12
CA TYR A 176 4.80 13.55 26.38
C TYR A 176 5.98 13.81 25.44
N GLU A 177 6.68 12.73 25.09
CA GLU A 177 7.92 12.77 24.32
C GLU A 177 7.92 11.59 23.34
N PRO A 178 8.69 11.63 22.24
CA PRO A 178 8.76 10.53 21.27
C PRO A 178 9.09 9.16 21.87
N CYS A 179 9.86 9.10 22.97
CA CYS A 179 10.16 7.85 23.68
C CYS A 179 8.90 7.15 24.24
N HIS A 180 7.79 7.86 24.41
CA HIS A 180 6.51 7.29 24.86
C HIS A 180 5.77 6.56 23.74
N MET A 181 6.31 6.49 22.51
CA MET A 181 5.75 5.67 21.43
C MET A 181 5.53 4.22 21.86
N VAL A 182 6.43 3.69 22.72
CA VAL A 182 6.29 2.35 23.30
C VAL A 182 4.97 2.15 24.04
N GLN A 183 4.46 3.19 24.72
CA GLN A 183 3.18 3.10 25.44
C GLN A 183 1.98 3.05 24.48
N VAL A 184 2.08 3.73 23.33
CA VAL A 184 1.06 3.65 22.28
C VAL A 184 1.08 2.26 21.63
N ALA A 185 2.27 1.72 21.36
CA ALA A 185 2.44 0.38 20.82
C ALA A 185 1.92 -0.72 21.77
N GLU A 186 2.26 -0.66 23.06
CA GLU A 186 1.75 -1.57 24.10
C GLU A 186 0.22 -1.56 24.16
N ALA A 187 -0.38 -0.37 24.18
CA ALA A 187 -1.82 -0.23 24.20
C ALA A 187 -2.47 -0.80 22.92
N ALA A 188 -1.92 -0.48 21.75
CA ALA A 188 -2.43 -0.98 20.47
C ALA A 188 -2.34 -2.52 20.38
N ALA A 189 -1.20 -3.11 20.76
CA ALA A 189 -0.98 -4.55 20.73
C ALA A 189 -1.94 -5.28 21.67
N ALA A 190 -2.07 -4.78 22.90
CA ALA A 190 -2.97 -5.35 23.90
C ALA A 190 -4.45 -5.26 23.48
N LEU A 191 -4.87 -4.15 22.86
CA LEU A 191 -6.23 -4.00 22.34
C LEU A 191 -6.54 -5.01 21.23
N ARG A 192 -5.57 -5.24 20.34
CA ARG A 192 -5.71 -6.07 19.15
C ARG A 192 -5.48 -7.57 19.42
N GLY A 193 -4.93 -7.92 20.58
CA GLY A 193 -4.54 -9.29 20.89
C GLY A 193 -3.37 -9.78 20.03
N GLU A 194 -2.51 -8.85 19.59
CA GLU A 194 -1.34 -9.11 18.76
C GLU A 194 -0.07 -9.09 19.62
N GLU A 195 0.95 -9.85 19.24
CA GLU A 195 2.27 -9.76 19.86
C GLU A 195 2.91 -8.39 19.56
N GLY A 196 3.48 -7.77 20.59
CA GLY A 196 3.97 -6.39 20.48
C GLY A 196 5.05 -6.21 19.42
N GLU A 197 5.93 -7.19 19.25
CA GLU A 197 7.00 -7.14 18.23
C GLU A 197 6.45 -7.18 16.81
N ASP A 198 5.43 -8.01 16.55
CA ASP A 198 4.83 -8.14 15.22
C ASP A 198 4.04 -6.89 14.83
N LEU A 199 3.28 -6.31 15.76
CA LEU A 199 2.61 -5.03 15.55
C LEU A 199 3.62 -3.93 15.23
N VAL A 200 4.69 -3.81 16.02
CA VAL A 200 5.72 -2.80 15.81
C VAL A 200 6.42 -2.99 14.46
N ARG A 201 6.72 -4.24 14.07
CA ARG A 201 7.29 -4.56 12.76
C ARG A 201 6.36 -4.13 11.62
N ALA A 202 5.07 -4.46 11.71
CA ALA A 202 4.08 -4.13 10.70
C ALA A 202 3.86 -2.61 10.57
N VAL A 203 3.65 -1.91 11.69
CA VAL A 203 3.50 -0.45 11.72
C VAL A 203 4.76 0.24 11.18
N ARG A 204 5.95 -0.20 11.59
CA ARG A 204 7.20 0.38 11.08
C ARG A 204 7.31 0.21 9.57
N ARG A 205 6.97 -0.98 9.06
CA ARG A 205 6.91 -1.24 7.61
C ARG A 205 5.91 -0.33 6.91
N ASN A 206 4.72 -0.12 7.47
CA ASN A 206 3.72 0.80 6.93
C ASN A 206 4.26 2.22 6.82
N THR A 207 4.89 2.72 7.88
CA THR A 207 5.50 4.06 7.92
C THR A 207 6.62 4.20 6.90
N LEU A 208 7.53 3.22 6.82
CA LEU A 208 8.61 3.24 5.83
C LEU A 208 8.07 3.16 4.41
N ARG A 209 7.06 2.32 4.14
CA ARG A 209 6.42 2.23 2.81
C ARG A 209 5.89 3.59 2.33
N VAL A 210 5.31 4.37 3.23
CA VAL A 210 4.67 5.64 2.88
C VAL A 210 5.64 6.80 2.84
N PHE A 211 6.48 6.95 3.86
CA PHE A 211 7.32 8.16 4.03
C PHE A 211 8.78 7.95 3.64
N PHE A 212 9.27 6.70 3.62
CA PHE A 212 10.68 6.37 3.42
C PHE A 212 10.88 5.11 2.54
N PRO A 213 10.29 5.05 1.33
CA PRO A 213 10.29 3.83 0.52
C PRO A 213 11.70 3.37 0.13
N ALA A 214 12.64 4.30 -0.07
CA ALA A 214 14.05 3.97 -0.32
C ALA A 214 14.71 3.26 0.87
N GLN A 215 14.36 3.65 2.11
CA GLN A 215 14.85 2.96 3.31
C GLN A 215 14.23 1.58 3.42
N LEU A 216 12.93 1.43 3.13
CA LEU A 216 12.29 0.11 3.13
C LEU A 216 12.96 -0.84 2.13
N ALA A 217 13.24 -0.36 0.92
CA ALA A 217 13.88 -1.16 -0.13
C ALA A 217 15.28 -1.63 0.27
N ALA A 218 16.07 -0.77 0.95
CA ALA A 218 17.38 -1.16 1.48
C ALA A 218 17.24 -2.27 2.55
N GLU A 219 16.31 -2.11 3.50
CA GLU A 219 16.09 -3.08 4.58
C GLU A 219 15.48 -4.42 4.12
N GLU A 220 14.76 -4.44 2.99
CA GLU A 220 14.27 -5.67 2.37
C GLU A 220 15.32 -6.30 1.44
N GLY A 221 16.23 -5.50 0.87
CA GLY A 221 17.38 -5.98 0.10
C GLY A 221 18.38 -6.74 0.98
N ASP A 222 18.82 -6.14 2.08
CA ASP A 222 19.78 -6.73 3.02
C ASP A 222 19.28 -8.08 3.57
N ARG A 223 17.99 -8.20 3.87
CA ARG A 223 17.39 -9.46 4.36
C ARG A 223 17.43 -10.60 3.34
N ARG A 224 17.28 -10.30 2.05
CA ARG A 224 17.36 -11.32 0.99
C ARG A 224 18.79 -11.85 0.83
N GLU A 225 19.79 -11.00 1.07
CA GLU A 225 21.19 -11.41 1.07
C GLU A 225 21.50 -12.28 2.29
N GLU A 226 21.04 -11.92 3.49
CA GLU A 226 21.19 -12.73 4.71
C GLU A 226 20.50 -14.12 4.60
N GLU A 227 19.28 -14.18 4.06
CA GLU A 227 18.56 -15.44 3.84
C GLU A 227 19.21 -16.32 2.75
N GLN A 228 19.89 -15.72 1.77
CA GLN A 228 20.65 -16.45 0.76
C GLN A 228 21.99 -16.97 1.32
N GLU A 229 22.67 -16.21 2.16
CA GLU A 229 23.91 -16.65 2.83
C GLU A 229 23.65 -17.75 3.88
N GLU A 230 22.53 -17.72 4.60
CA GLU A 230 22.14 -18.81 5.50
C GLU A 230 21.66 -20.08 4.76
N GLY A 231 21.13 -19.93 3.55
CA GLY A 231 20.68 -21.03 2.69
C GLY A 231 21.82 -21.79 1.97
N ASP A 232 22.95 -21.14 1.73
CA ASP A 232 24.12 -21.71 1.03
C ASP A 232 25.14 -22.39 1.99
N GLY A 233 24.83 -22.42 3.30
CA GLY A 233 25.73 -22.90 4.35
C GLY A 233 25.47 -24.31 4.90
N ARG A 234 24.57 -25.11 4.31
CA ARG A 234 24.31 -26.49 4.77
C ARG A 234 24.29 -27.48 3.60
N GLU A 235 25.49 -27.84 3.13
CA GLU A 235 25.70 -29.18 2.57
C GLU A 235 25.76 -30.18 3.74
N GLU A 236 24.84 -31.15 3.70
CA GLU A 236 24.70 -32.25 4.64
C GLU A 236 25.81 -33.29 4.43
N ASP A 237 26.55 -33.64 5.48
CA ASP A 237 27.36 -34.88 5.53
C ASP A 237 27.14 -35.61 6.88
N GLU A 238 26.41 -36.72 6.76
CA GLU A 238 26.31 -38.01 7.46
C GLU A 238 26.72 -38.25 8.96
N GLU A 239 25.77 -38.92 9.65
CA GLU A 239 25.83 -40.09 10.57
C GLU A 239 26.47 -40.10 12.00
N GLU A 240 25.57 -40.32 12.98
CA GLU A 240 25.58 -41.27 14.13
C GLU A 240 26.61 -41.14 15.31
N GLU A 241 26.14 -40.79 16.52
CA GLU A 241 26.11 -41.71 17.70
C GLU A 241 25.35 -41.11 18.92
N ALA A 242 24.56 -41.95 19.59
CA ALA A 242 23.60 -41.59 20.64
C ALA A 242 24.15 -41.62 22.09
N ARG A 243 23.59 -40.80 23.00
CA ARG A 243 23.25 -41.08 24.44
C ARG A 243 22.58 -39.86 25.14
N PRO A 244 21.84 -40.03 26.26
CA PRO A 244 20.40 -39.69 26.28
C PRO A 244 19.91 -38.74 27.40
N ALA A 245 18.66 -38.32 27.21
CA ALA A 245 17.59 -38.02 28.18
C ALA A 245 17.62 -36.73 29.02
N ALA A 246 16.69 -35.82 28.67
CA ALA A 246 15.65 -35.36 29.59
C ALA A 246 14.36 -35.01 28.81
N GLU A 247 13.36 -35.90 28.90
CA GLU A 247 11.92 -35.64 28.66
C GLU A 247 11.45 -34.45 29.54
N ALA A 248 10.44 -33.63 29.23
CA ALA A 248 9.19 -33.76 28.47
C ALA A 248 8.73 -32.32 28.10
N TYR A 249 7.86 -32.00 27.13
CA TYR A 249 6.61 -32.61 26.73
C TYR A 249 6.26 -32.11 25.30
N ARG A 250 5.72 -32.99 24.47
CA ARG A 250 5.19 -32.70 23.13
C ARG A 250 3.80 -32.05 23.22
N GLY A 251 3.56 -31.07 22.35
CA GLY A 251 2.36 -31.03 21.50
C GLY A 251 1.29 -29.99 21.78
N THR A 252 1.35 -28.83 21.11
CA THR A 252 0.25 -28.18 20.37
C THR A 252 0.91 -27.22 19.34
N PRO A 253 0.37 -27.05 18.12
CA PRO A 253 1.14 -26.76 16.92
C PRO A 253 1.63 -25.32 16.86
N VAL A 254 2.81 -25.16 16.25
CA VAL A 254 3.18 -23.94 15.54
C VAL A 254 2.05 -23.68 14.55
N PHE A 255 1.25 -22.63 14.77
CA PHE A 255 0.49 -22.04 13.69
C PHE A 255 1.53 -21.37 12.80
N ILE A 256 2.01 -22.13 11.81
CA ILE A 256 2.36 -21.52 10.54
C ILE A 256 1.06 -20.81 10.16
N ILE A 257 1.07 -19.48 10.18
CA ILE A 257 0.03 -18.72 9.53
C ILE A 257 0.08 -19.20 8.08
N ASP A 258 -0.89 -20.04 7.73
CA ASP A 258 -1.08 -20.49 6.37
C ASP A 258 -1.47 -19.24 5.60
N ASP A 259 -0.49 -18.68 4.87
CA ASP A 259 -0.68 -17.56 3.95
C ASP A 259 -1.75 -17.90 2.89
N SER A 260 -2.29 -19.12 2.84
CA SER A 260 -3.35 -19.53 1.93
C SER A 260 -4.67 -18.75 2.09
N GLU A 261 -5.09 -18.29 3.27
CA GLU A 261 -6.38 -17.56 3.39
C GLU A 261 -6.27 -16.09 2.92
N VAL A 262 -5.15 -15.42 3.23
CA VAL A 262 -4.85 -14.07 2.72
C VAL A 262 -4.51 -14.12 1.23
N PHE A 263 -3.84 -15.20 0.79
CA PHE A 263 -3.61 -15.48 -0.62
C PHE A 263 -4.90 -15.89 -1.34
N GLU A 264 -5.83 -16.62 -0.74
CA GLU A 264 -7.11 -16.97 -1.36
C GLU A 264 -8.03 -15.75 -1.49
N ASP A 265 -8.09 -14.85 -0.51
CA ASP A 265 -8.83 -13.58 -0.64
C ASP A 265 -8.16 -12.63 -1.65
N PHE A 266 -6.82 -12.57 -1.67
CA PHE A 266 -6.05 -11.86 -2.68
C PHE A 266 -6.29 -12.44 -4.08
N VAL A 267 -6.18 -13.76 -4.26
CA VAL A 267 -6.41 -14.48 -5.50
C VAL A 267 -7.86 -14.36 -5.93
N THR A 268 -8.84 -14.40 -5.01
CA THR A 268 -10.27 -14.24 -5.33
C THR A 268 -10.59 -12.82 -5.76
N SER A 269 -10.01 -11.81 -5.12
CA SER A 269 -10.18 -10.41 -5.48
C SER A 269 -9.48 -10.06 -6.81
N VAL A 270 -8.26 -10.56 -7.00
CA VAL A 270 -7.48 -10.46 -8.26
C VAL A 270 -8.17 -11.21 -9.39
N THR A 271 -8.68 -12.44 -9.18
CA THR A 271 -9.42 -13.18 -10.21
C THR A 271 -10.78 -12.58 -10.52
N THR A 272 -11.45 -11.94 -9.55
CA THR A 272 -12.72 -11.24 -9.79
C THR A 272 -12.49 -9.96 -10.61
N LEU A 273 -11.44 -9.19 -10.28
CA LEU A 273 -11.01 -8.02 -11.05
C LEU A 273 -10.53 -8.41 -12.45
N HIS A 274 -9.67 -9.43 -12.56
CA HIS A 274 -9.25 -10.01 -13.85
C HIS A 274 -10.46 -10.45 -14.66
N ARG A 275 -11.45 -11.13 -14.07
CA ARG A 275 -12.66 -11.55 -14.78
C ARG A 275 -13.53 -10.37 -15.21
N ALA A 276 -13.67 -9.33 -14.39
CA ALA A 276 -14.47 -8.14 -14.70
C ALA A 276 -13.82 -7.30 -15.82
N VAL A 277 -12.53 -7.02 -15.71
CA VAL A 277 -11.77 -6.26 -16.71
C VAL A 277 -11.62 -7.09 -18.00
N ALA A 278 -11.41 -8.40 -17.92
CA ALA A 278 -11.35 -9.28 -19.10
C ALA A 278 -12.72 -9.36 -19.78
N HIS A 279 -13.82 -9.49 -19.03
CA HIS A 279 -15.16 -9.48 -19.62
C HIS A 279 -15.45 -8.16 -20.35
N LYS A 280 -15.08 -7.01 -19.78
CA LYS A 280 -15.26 -5.70 -20.42
C LYS A 280 -14.39 -5.55 -21.68
N LEU A 281 -13.13 -6.03 -21.66
CA LEU A 281 -12.25 -6.03 -22.84
C LEU A 281 -12.72 -6.97 -23.95
N LEU A 282 -13.22 -8.17 -23.63
CA LEU A 282 -13.84 -9.07 -24.62
C LEU A 282 -15.06 -8.42 -25.25
N THR A 283 -15.87 -7.72 -24.46
CA THR A 283 -17.06 -7.03 -24.94
C THR A 283 -16.67 -5.88 -25.89
N ALA A 284 -15.63 -5.11 -25.57
CA ALA A 284 -15.10 -4.05 -26.42
C ALA A 284 -14.45 -4.60 -27.71
N ALA A 285 -13.64 -5.65 -27.61
CA ALA A 285 -13.00 -6.31 -28.76
C ALA A 285 -14.02 -6.98 -29.69
N ALA A 286 -15.10 -7.57 -29.13
CA ALA A 286 -16.21 -8.12 -29.91
C ALA A 286 -17.01 -7.03 -30.64
N ALA A 287 -17.17 -5.85 -30.04
CA ALA A 287 -17.81 -4.70 -30.67
C ALA A 287 -16.97 -4.09 -31.81
N ALA A 288 -15.64 -4.24 -31.75
CA ALA A 288 -14.70 -3.71 -32.75
C ALA A 288 -14.56 -4.56 -34.04
N GLY A 289 -15.23 -5.72 -34.14
CA GLY A 289 -15.34 -6.45 -35.40
C GLY A 289 -14.08 -7.20 -35.86
N GLY A 290 -13.52 -8.07 -35.02
CA GLY A 290 -12.85 -9.31 -35.43
C GLY A 290 -11.36 -9.27 -35.80
N GLY A 291 -10.62 -10.26 -35.29
CA GLY A 291 -9.33 -10.71 -35.84
C GLY A 291 -8.33 -11.12 -34.76
N GLY A 292 -8.15 -12.43 -34.55
CA GLY A 292 -7.07 -12.95 -33.71
C GLY A 292 -5.71 -12.55 -34.30
N ALA A 293 -5.00 -11.68 -33.59
CA ALA A 293 -3.59 -11.39 -33.80
C ALA A 293 -2.88 -11.70 -32.48
N SER A 294 -1.76 -12.42 -32.53
CA SER A 294 -0.84 -12.46 -31.39
C SER A 294 -0.41 -11.03 -31.09
N ALA A 295 -0.62 -10.54 -29.87
CA ALA A 295 0.04 -9.31 -29.44
C ALA A 295 1.53 -9.60 -29.32
N ASP A 296 2.31 -8.90 -30.11
CA ASP A 296 3.77 -8.87 -29.99
C ASP A 296 4.13 -7.67 -29.08
N GLU A 297 5.33 -7.68 -28.50
CA GLU A 297 5.81 -6.65 -27.55
C GLU A 297 5.63 -5.21 -28.08
N ASP A 298 5.78 -5.04 -29.40
CA ASP A 298 5.56 -3.78 -30.12
C ASP A 298 4.14 -3.21 -29.99
N PHE A 299 3.11 -4.06 -29.88
CA PHE A 299 1.72 -3.64 -29.71
C PHE A 299 1.50 -3.05 -28.32
N PHE A 300 2.02 -3.70 -27.28
CA PHE A 300 1.90 -3.21 -25.90
C PHE A 300 2.75 -1.98 -25.66
N LEU A 301 3.93 -1.89 -26.27
CA LEU A 301 4.74 -0.68 -26.24
C LEU A 301 4.05 0.49 -26.96
N HIS A 302 3.28 0.22 -28.01
CA HIS A 302 2.45 1.24 -28.65
C HIS A 302 1.27 1.68 -27.77
N ALA A 303 0.61 0.74 -27.08
CA ALA A 303 -0.44 1.03 -26.12
C ALA A 303 0.09 1.84 -24.92
N PHE A 304 1.27 1.49 -24.41
CA PHE A 304 1.98 2.24 -23.38
C PHE A 304 2.23 3.68 -23.80
N ARG A 305 2.81 3.91 -24.98
CA ARG A 305 3.04 5.26 -25.52
C ARG A 305 1.77 6.06 -25.79
N SER A 306 0.63 5.38 -25.95
CA SER A 306 -0.67 6.04 -26.06
C SER A 306 -1.27 6.37 -24.70
N ALA A 307 -0.87 5.66 -23.64
CA ALA A 307 -1.30 5.89 -22.27
C ALA A 307 -0.45 6.98 -21.60
N ASP A 308 0.87 6.92 -21.78
CA ASP A 308 1.87 7.93 -21.38
C ASP A 308 1.64 9.23 -22.17
N ARG A 309 0.76 10.09 -21.66
CA ARG A 309 0.27 11.29 -22.36
C ARG A 309 1.21 12.46 -22.17
N ASN A 310 1.86 12.51 -21.02
CA ASN A 310 2.84 13.54 -20.71
C ASN A 310 4.24 13.20 -21.27
N ASN A 311 4.43 11.98 -21.78
CA ASN A 311 5.64 11.44 -22.38
C ASN A 311 6.82 11.44 -21.38
N ASP A 312 6.53 11.15 -20.11
CA ASP A 312 7.51 11.03 -19.03
C ASP A 312 8.17 9.64 -18.93
N GLY A 313 7.67 8.68 -19.72
CA GLY A 313 8.20 7.32 -19.79
C GLY A 313 7.61 6.37 -18.75
N THR A 314 6.56 6.78 -18.04
CA THR A 314 5.77 5.98 -17.09
C THR A 314 4.27 6.19 -17.34
N VAL A 315 3.41 5.47 -16.62
CA VAL A 315 1.95 5.65 -16.69
C VAL A 315 1.40 5.82 -15.28
N ASP A 316 0.92 7.01 -14.93
CA ASP A 316 0.30 7.28 -13.64
C ASP A 316 -1.17 6.79 -13.56
N SER A 317 -1.77 6.87 -12.37
CA SER A 317 -3.17 6.44 -12.15
C SER A 317 -4.20 7.17 -13.03
N ARG A 318 -3.94 8.42 -13.40
CA ARG A 318 -4.82 9.22 -14.27
C ARG A 318 -4.64 8.80 -15.71
N GLU A 319 -3.41 8.62 -16.16
CA GLU A 319 -3.06 8.17 -17.49
C GLU A 319 -3.57 6.76 -17.77
N LEU A 320 -3.46 5.84 -16.81
CA LEU A 320 -4.06 4.51 -16.92
C LEU A 320 -5.58 4.59 -17.05
N ARG A 321 -6.25 5.40 -16.22
CA ARG A 321 -7.70 5.60 -16.32
C ARG A 321 -8.09 6.13 -17.71
N PHE A 322 -7.41 7.17 -18.17
CA PHE A 322 -7.68 7.76 -19.49
C PHE A 322 -7.42 6.77 -20.62
N ALA A 323 -6.37 5.96 -20.53
CA ALA A 323 -6.08 4.92 -21.50
C ALA A 323 -7.19 3.86 -21.55
N MET A 324 -7.71 3.46 -20.38
CA MET A 324 -8.80 2.49 -20.26
C MET A 324 -10.13 3.07 -20.79
N GLU A 325 -10.44 4.34 -20.49
CA GLU A 325 -11.60 5.02 -21.06
C GLU A 325 -11.51 5.17 -22.58
N ALA A 326 -10.31 5.44 -23.12
CA ALA A 326 -10.08 5.59 -24.55
C ALA A 326 -10.31 4.28 -25.34
N ILE A 327 -10.16 3.12 -24.69
CA ILE A 327 -10.49 1.80 -25.26
C ILE A 327 -11.91 1.34 -24.90
N GLY A 328 -12.75 2.23 -24.36
CA GLY A 328 -14.15 1.99 -24.06
C GLY A 328 -14.40 1.28 -22.72
N LEU A 329 -13.42 1.28 -21.81
CA LEU A 329 -13.56 0.73 -20.47
C LEU A 329 -13.72 1.82 -19.43
N GLU A 330 -14.90 1.89 -18.81
CA GLU A 330 -15.07 2.66 -17.58
C GLU A 330 -14.53 1.84 -16.40
N ILE A 331 -13.47 2.34 -15.76
CA ILE A 331 -12.88 1.80 -14.53
C ILE A 331 -12.93 2.85 -13.41
N SER A 332 -13.30 2.39 -12.21
CA SER A 332 -13.38 3.20 -10.99
C SER A 332 -11.99 3.46 -10.40
N SER A 333 -11.87 4.48 -9.54
CA SER A 333 -10.61 4.78 -8.84
C SER A 333 -10.12 3.62 -7.98
N GLN A 334 -11.06 2.84 -7.43
CA GLN A 334 -10.74 1.66 -6.64
C GLN A 334 -10.14 0.56 -7.53
N GLU A 335 -10.70 0.32 -8.72
CA GLU A 335 -10.13 -0.62 -9.70
C GLU A 335 -8.74 -0.18 -10.19
N VAL A 336 -8.53 1.12 -10.42
CA VAL A 336 -7.20 1.67 -10.75
C VAL A 336 -6.21 1.42 -9.60
N TRP A 337 -6.61 1.71 -8.36
CA TRP A 337 -5.76 1.48 -7.19
C TRP A 337 -5.40 0.01 -7.02
N GLU A 338 -6.34 -0.90 -7.25
CA GLU A 338 -6.11 -2.35 -7.21
C GLU A 338 -5.12 -2.80 -8.31
N ILE A 339 -5.18 -2.23 -9.52
CA ILE A 339 -4.20 -2.51 -10.58
C ILE A 339 -2.81 -2.06 -10.15
N PHE A 340 -2.68 -0.84 -9.63
CA PHE A 340 -1.40 -0.35 -9.12
C PHE A 340 -0.91 -1.20 -7.94
N ARG A 341 -1.79 -1.66 -7.05
CA ARG A 341 -1.43 -2.55 -5.94
C ARG A 341 -0.75 -3.83 -6.40
N VAL A 342 -1.17 -4.39 -7.54
CA VAL A 342 -0.69 -5.68 -8.07
C VAL A 342 0.52 -5.50 -8.99
N PHE A 343 0.47 -4.54 -9.91
CA PHE A 343 1.42 -4.44 -11.03
C PHE A 343 2.49 -3.36 -10.86
N ASN A 344 2.28 -2.35 -10.00
CA ASN A 344 3.33 -1.37 -9.66
C ASN A 344 4.32 -2.02 -8.67
N ARG A 345 5.20 -2.89 -9.19
CA ARG A 345 6.19 -3.64 -8.39
C ARG A 345 7.19 -2.72 -7.73
N ARG A 346 7.52 -1.62 -8.41
CA ARG A 346 8.41 -0.56 -7.91
C ARG A 346 7.79 0.25 -6.77
N ARG A 347 6.47 0.21 -6.58
CA ARG A 347 5.72 0.89 -5.51
C ARG A 347 5.96 2.39 -5.46
N ASP A 348 6.22 3.00 -6.61
CA ASP A 348 6.46 4.43 -6.81
C ASP A 348 5.21 5.21 -7.25
N GLY A 349 4.11 4.51 -7.57
CA GLY A 349 2.86 5.14 -7.99
C GLY A 349 2.77 5.41 -9.49
N GLU A 350 3.74 4.92 -10.28
CA GLU A 350 3.84 5.05 -11.73
C GLU A 350 4.14 3.69 -12.39
N LEU A 351 3.30 3.21 -13.31
CA LEU A 351 3.58 1.96 -14.01
C LEU A 351 4.69 2.16 -15.04
N HIS A 352 5.82 1.49 -14.84
CA HIS A 352 6.92 1.51 -15.80
C HIS A 352 6.59 0.67 -17.04
N PRO A 353 7.28 0.88 -18.17
CA PRO A 353 6.98 0.18 -19.43
C PRO A 353 6.90 -1.34 -19.27
N SER A 354 7.83 -1.94 -18.54
CA SER A 354 7.83 -3.38 -18.27
C SER A 354 6.66 -3.84 -17.39
N GLU A 355 6.28 -3.04 -16.39
CA GLU A 355 5.16 -3.35 -15.49
C GLU A 355 3.81 -3.19 -16.19
N PHE A 356 3.69 -2.20 -17.07
CA PHE A 356 2.51 -1.99 -17.89
C PHE A 356 2.36 -3.07 -18.96
N ILE A 357 3.44 -3.46 -19.64
CA ILE A 357 3.41 -4.54 -20.62
C ILE A 357 3.00 -5.84 -19.93
N GLU A 358 3.58 -6.15 -18.78
CA GLU A 358 3.25 -7.35 -18.01
C GLU A 358 1.80 -7.35 -17.50
N PHE A 359 1.30 -6.21 -17.03
CA PHE A 359 -0.12 -6.01 -16.74
C PHE A 359 -1.00 -6.34 -17.95
N MET A 360 -0.65 -5.81 -19.12
CA MET A 360 -1.42 -6.03 -20.35
C MET A 360 -1.31 -7.48 -20.85
N GLU A 361 -0.14 -8.12 -20.72
CA GLU A 361 0.13 -9.50 -21.11
C GLU A 361 -0.61 -10.51 -20.22
N ASP A 362 -0.56 -10.34 -18.91
CA ASP A 362 -1.26 -11.21 -17.96
C ASP A 362 -2.77 -11.10 -18.17
N HIS A 363 -3.25 -9.89 -18.44
CA HIS A 363 -4.66 -9.63 -18.68
C HIS A 363 -5.14 -10.16 -20.04
N MET A 364 -4.32 -10.06 -21.09
CA MET A 364 -4.56 -10.65 -22.42
C MET A 364 -4.46 -12.19 -22.42
N SER A 365 -3.56 -12.77 -21.64
CA SER A 365 -3.41 -14.23 -21.55
C SER A 365 -4.63 -14.86 -20.86
N ASN A 366 -5.11 -14.22 -19.79
CA ASN A 366 -6.36 -14.60 -19.11
C ASN A 366 -7.61 -14.41 -19.99
N LEU A 367 -7.60 -13.40 -20.88
CA LEU A 367 -8.61 -13.20 -21.93
C LEU A 367 -8.67 -14.36 -22.93
N PHE A 368 -7.51 -14.89 -23.36
CA PHE A 368 -7.43 -16.02 -24.29
C PHE A 368 -7.86 -17.35 -23.66
N GLU A 369 -7.53 -17.59 -22.38
CA GLU A 369 -7.97 -18.79 -21.66
C GLU A 369 -9.48 -18.80 -21.38
N ALA A 370 -10.07 -17.64 -21.06
CA ALA A 370 -11.51 -17.51 -20.80
C ALA A 370 -12.41 -17.76 -22.04
N CYS A 371 -11.84 -17.72 -23.25
CA CYS A 371 -12.56 -17.97 -24.50
C CYS A 371 -12.65 -19.46 -24.92
N VAL A 372 -12.10 -20.41 -24.15
CA VAL A 372 -12.15 -21.84 -24.47
C VAL A 372 -13.15 -22.59 -23.57
N PRO A 373 -14.30 -23.07 -24.10
CA PRO A 373 -15.18 -23.94 -23.31
C PRO A 373 -14.59 -25.36 -23.28
N LEU A 374 -14.18 -25.85 -22.11
CA LEU A 374 -13.76 -27.24 -21.91
C LEU A 374 -14.95 -28.20 -22.08
N PRO A 375 -14.80 -29.28 -22.87
CA PRO A 375 -14.45 -30.58 -22.28
C PRO A 375 -13.28 -31.31 -22.96
N GLN A 376 -12.54 -32.04 -22.12
CA GLN A 376 -11.19 -32.56 -22.32
C GLN A 376 -11.04 -33.81 -23.20
N ARG A 377 -9.84 -33.95 -23.76
CA ARG A 377 -9.13 -35.15 -24.27
C ARG A 377 -9.26 -35.58 -25.74
N ALA A 378 -10.22 -35.11 -26.53
CA ALA A 378 -10.25 -35.44 -27.97
C ALA A 378 -9.51 -34.42 -28.86
N GLN A 379 -9.45 -33.14 -28.46
CA GLN A 379 -8.92 -32.05 -29.29
C GLN A 379 -7.40 -31.82 -29.15
N LEU A 380 -6.82 -32.22 -28.02
CA LEU A 380 -5.36 -32.16 -27.79
C LEU A 380 -4.55 -33.09 -28.72
N ALA A 381 -5.17 -34.17 -29.22
CA ALA A 381 -4.54 -35.06 -30.20
C ALA A 381 -4.55 -34.46 -31.62
N ALA A 382 -5.58 -33.70 -31.99
CA ALA A 382 -5.67 -33.01 -33.28
C ALA A 382 -4.75 -31.78 -33.35
N LEU A 383 -4.64 -31.03 -32.26
CA LEU A 383 -3.74 -29.86 -32.17
C LEU A 383 -2.26 -30.24 -32.14
N ARG A 384 -1.89 -31.36 -31.49
CA ARG A 384 -0.50 -31.88 -31.55
C ARG A 384 -0.10 -32.36 -32.95
N ALA A 385 -1.03 -32.85 -33.77
CA ALA A 385 -0.77 -33.26 -35.15
C ALA A 385 -0.65 -32.07 -36.12
N LEU A 386 -1.27 -30.93 -35.80
CA LEU A 386 -1.20 -29.69 -36.59
C LEU A 386 0.04 -28.84 -36.28
N TRP A 387 0.67 -29.02 -35.12
CA TRP A 387 1.82 -28.23 -34.64
C TRP A 387 3.04 -29.06 -34.20
N ALA A 388 3.30 -30.20 -34.84
CA ALA A 388 4.64 -30.81 -34.77
C ALA A 388 5.63 -29.98 -35.61
N PRO A 389 6.83 -29.65 -35.11
CA PRO A 389 7.79 -28.85 -35.86
C PRO A 389 8.26 -29.63 -37.09
N LYS A 390 7.93 -29.14 -38.29
CA LYS A 390 8.63 -29.57 -39.51
C LYS A 390 10.00 -28.91 -39.54
N HIS A 391 10.97 -29.49 -38.86
CA HIS A 391 12.37 -29.33 -39.24
C HIS A 391 13.26 -30.41 -38.62
N GLU A 392 13.28 -31.58 -39.26
CA GLU A 392 14.50 -32.40 -39.34
C GLU A 392 14.67 -32.86 -40.81
N ASP A 393 15.93 -32.98 -41.21
CA ASP A 393 16.44 -33.40 -42.53
C ASP A 393 16.62 -32.35 -43.64
N ARG A 394 17.37 -31.28 -43.34
CA ARG A 394 18.47 -30.89 -44.25
C ARG A 394 19.75 -31.62 -43.84
N HIS A 395 19.89 -32.89 -44.22
CA HIS A 395 21.17 -33.58 -44.48
C HIS A 395 20.93 -35.08 -44.74
N ARG A 396 20.60 -35.44 -46.01
CA ARG A 396 21.00 -36.69 -46.72
C ARG A 396 20.06 -36.96 -47.89
N ALA A 397 20.49 -36.60 -49.10
CA ALA A 397 20.33 -37.39 -50.33
C ALA A 397 20.64 -36.53 -51.57
N ALA A 398 21.93 -36.25 -51.80
CA ALA A 398 22.41 -35.93 -53.13
C ALA A 398 23.77 -36.60 -53.34
N HIS A 399 23.79 -37.93 -53.21
CA HIS A 399 24.74 -38.76 -53.91
C HIS A 399 24.02 -40.01 -54.41
N ARG A 400 24.13 -40.20 -55.73
CA ARG A 400 23.81 -41.38 -56.55
C ARG A 400 22.34 -41.46 -57.00
N SER A 401 22.03 -40.94 -58.19
CA SER A 401 22.30 -41.52 -59.54
C SER A 401 21.28 -42.58 -59.91
N GLU A 402 20.39 -42.26 -60.84
CA GLU A 402 20.38 -42.81 -62.21
C GLU A 402 19.53 -41.93 -63.12
#